data_AF-A0A3S0C9Q2-F1
#
_entry.id   AF-A0A3S0C9Q2-F1
#
_cell.length_a   1.000
_cell.length_b   1.000
_cell.length_c   1.000
_cell.angle_alpha   90.00
_cell.angle_beta   90.00
_cell.angle_gamma   90.00
#
_symmetry.space_group_name_H-M   'P 1'
#
loop_
_entity.id
_entity.type
_entity.pdbx_description
1 polymer ?
#
loop_
_entity_poly.entity_id
_entity_poly.type
_entity_poly.pdbx_seq_one_letter_code
_entity_poly.pdbx_strand_id
1 'polypeptide(L)'
;MENAVMPTVAQIGHHAVHYWSRNNSAEWKAFVQGYISHVYADLRWTETLYAEFESSYREDTASMRSTYNREVSQIEFNLMRSEAWTERVIAKLQEVEAFAMPPLIEADEIEAYSNAKIEWLLNASNEPGITPIYFEEEKVRTFISYTSEELHRLFKEWGITVI
;
A
#
# COMPACT_ATOMS: atom_id res chain seq x y z
N MET A 1 5.95 -13.14 16.02
CA MET A 1 6.32 -11.97 15.21
C MET A 1 6.96 -10.99 16.17
N GLU A 2 8.24 -10.66 15.97
CA GLU A 2 8.83 -9.50 16.64
C GLU A 2 7.93 -8.29 16.38
N ASN A 3 7.66 -7.50 17.42
CA ASN A 3 6.89 -6.26 17.29
C ASN A 3 7.69 -5.26 16.45
N ALA A 4 7.58 -5.37 15.12
CA ALA A 4 8.06 -4.34 14.22
C ALA A 4 7.23 -3.08 14.50
N VAL A 5 7.86 -2.10 15.16
CA VAL A 5 7.23 -0.82 15.44
C VAL A 5 7.11 -0.06 14.12
N MET A 6 5.88 0.25 13.73
CA MET A 6 5.64 1.06 12.53
C MET A 6 6.36 2.42 12.64
N PRO A 7 6.95 2.92 11.54
CA PRO A 7 7.62 4.21 11.57
C PRO A 7 6.61 5.33 11.83
N THR A 8 7.01 6.33 12.61
CA THR A 8 6.21 7.55 12.80
C THR A 8 6.18 8.39 11.53
N VAL A 9 5.16 9.25 11.38
CA VAL A 9 5.06 10.21 10.27
C VAL A 9 6.33 11.06 10.13
N ALA A 10 6.94 11.47 11.24
CA ALA A 10 8.19 12.23 11.24
C ALA A 10 9.37 11.42 10.67
N GLN A 11 9.49 10.13 11.01
CA GLN A 11 10.51 9.25 10.45
C GLN A 11 10.29 9.02 8.95
N ILE A 12 9.03 8.79 8.53
CA ILE A 12 8.68 8.67 7.11
C ILE A 12 9.08 9.93 6.35
N GLY A 13 8.74 11.12 6.87
CA GLY A 13 9.10 12.39 6.26
C GLY A 13 10.61 12.60 6.15
N HIS A 14 11.37 12.25 7.19
CA HIS A 14 12.84 12.30 7.16
C HIS A 14 13.41 11.40 6.05
N HIS A 15 12.92 10.16 5.94
CA HIS A 15 13.34 9.25 4.87
C HIS A 15 12.92 9.75 3.48
N ALA A 16 11.71 10.29 3.36
CA ALA A 16 11.20 10.86 2.11
C ALA A 16 12.14 11.96 1.60
N VAL A 17 12.48 12.96 2.42
CA VAL A 17 13.39 14.05 2.05
C VAL A 17 14.78 13.53 1.72
N HIS A 18 15.30 12.63 2.55
CA HIS A 18 16.63 12.04 2.36
C HIS A 18 16.75 11.34 1.02
N TYR A 19 15.87 10.38 0.71
CA TYR A 19 15.92 9.64 -0.55
C TYR A 19 15.52 10.50 -1.74
N TRP A 20 14.58 11.43 -1.58
CA TRP A 20 14.24 12.40 -2.61
C TRP A 20 15.49 13.14 -3.09
N SER A 21 16.34 13.63 -2.18
CA SER A 21 17.52 14.42 -2.54
C SER A 21 18.65 13.65 -3.24
N ARG A 22 18.64 12.31 -3.23
CA ARG A 22 19.77 11.49 -3.72
C ARG A 22 19.91 11.46 -5.24
N ASN A 23 18.83 11.62 -5.99
CA ASN A 23 18.84 11.57 -7.45
C ASN A 23 17.69 12.45 -7.99
N ASN A 24 17.96 13.18 -9.08
CA ASN A 24 17.02 14.14 -9.68
C ASN A 24 16.27 13.62 -10.90
N SER A 25 16.51 12.38 -11.34
CA SER A 25 15.73 11.74 -12.41
C SER A 25 14.26 11.60 -12.04
N ALA A 26 13.37 11.76 -13.01
CA ALA A 26 11.93 11.71 -12.77
C ALA A 26 11.50 10.32 -12.28
N GLU A 27 12.14 9.28 -12.80
CA GLU A 27 11.92 7.87 -12.47
C GLU A 27 12.25 7.59 -11.01
N TRP A 28 13.40 8.06 -10.53
CA TRP A 28 13.77 7.93 -9.11
C TRP A 28 12.79 8.67 -8.21
N LYS A 29 12.39 9.87 -8.60
CA LYS A 29 11.46 10.71 -7.82
C LYS A 29 10.09 10.05 -7.72
N ALA A 30 9.59 9.48 -8.82
CA ALA A 30 8.35 8.71 -8.85
C ALA A 30 8.45 7.45 -7.99
N PHE A 31 9.59 6.74 -8.06
CA PHE A 31 9.85 5.58 -7.21
C PHE A 31 9.82 5.93 -5.71
N VAL A 32 10.54 6.98 -5.30
CA VAL A 32 10.54 7.44 -3.89
C VAL A 32 9.13 7.81 -3.44
N GLN A 33 8.35 8.50 -4.28
CA GLN A 33 6.96 8.82 -3.95
C GLN A 33 6.11 7.56 -3.78
N GLY A 34 6.20 6.60 -4.71
CA GLY A 34 5.48 5.34 -4.61
C GLY A 34 5.83 4.57 -3.34
N TYR A 35 7.12 4.43 -3.04
CA TYR A 35 7.59 3.73 -1.85
C TYR A 35 7.13 4.41 -0.55
N ILE A 36 7.28 5.73 -0.44
CA ILE A 36 6.82 6.48 0.73
C ILE A 36 5.30 6.42 0.87
N SER A 37 4.57 6.45 -0.25
CA SER A 37 3.11 6.29 -0.24
C SER A 37 2.68 4.93 0.28
N HIS A 38 3.38 3.86 -0.12
CA HIS A 38 3.11 2.51 0.37
C HIS A 38 3.33 2.41 1.89
N VAL A 39 4.50 2.83 2.38
CA VAL A 39 4.81 2.80 3.83
C VAL A 39 3.82 3.64 4.64
N TYR A 40 3.44 4.80 4.11
CA TYR A 40 2.46 5.67 4.76
C TYR A 40 1.05 5.06 4.79
N ALA A 41 0.63 4.44 3.69
CA ALA A 41 -0.65 3.74 3.62
C ALA A 41 -0.69 2.58 4.62
N ASP A 42 0.38 1.80 4.77
CA ASP A 42 0.45 0.71 5.74
C ASP A 42 0.35 1.23 7.19
N LEU A 43 1.00 2.35 7.49
CA LEU A 43 0.88 3.01 8.79
C LEU A 43 -0.58 3.39 9.06
N ARG A 44 -1.21 4.14 8.15
CA ARG A 44 -2.59 4.59 8.33
C ARG A 44 -3.57 3.43 8.34
N TRP A 45 -3.35 2.40 7.53
CA TRP A 45 -4.16 1.19 7.52
C TRP A 45 -4.12 0.50 8.88
N THR A 46 -2.92 0.38 9.46
CA THR A 46 -2.70 -0.20 10.80
C THR A 46 -3.42 0.59 11.88
N GLU A 47 -3.30 1.92 11.86
CA GLU A 47 -3.91 2.82 12.85
C GLU A 47 -5.42 2.98 12.73
N THR A 48 -6.00 2.64 11.56
CA THR A 48 -7.43 2.84 11.27
C THR A 48 -8.13 1.51 11.03
N LEU A 49 -8.16 1.03 9.79
CA LEU A 49 -8.95 -0.13 9.38
C LEU A 49 -8.55 -1.41 10.12
N TYR A 50 -7.25 -1.65 10.30
CA TYR A 50 -6.79 -2.83 11.05
C TYR A 50 -7.12 -2.73 12.54
N ALA A 51 -6.91 -1.57 13.18
CA ALA A 51 -7.25 -1.37 14.59
C ALA A 51 -8.76 -1.51 14.83
N GLU A 52 -9.60 -0.98 13.93
CA GLU A 52 -11.05 -1.18 13.98
C GLU A 52 -11.41 -2.66 13.83
N PHE A 53 -10.83 -3.35 12.84
CA PHE A 53 -11.00 -4.79 12.65
C PHE A 53 -10.63 -5.58 13.90
N GLU A 54 -9.44 -5.37 14.46
CA GLU A 54 -8.97 -6.06 15.67
C GLU A 54 -9.91 -5.82 16.86
N SER A 55 -10.38 -4.58 17.04
CA SER A 55 -11.29 -4.22 18.13
C SER A 55 -12.71 -4.74 17.95
N SER A 56 -13.14 -4.99 16.71
CA SER A 56 -14.50 -5.44 16.36
C SER A 56 -14.60 -6.94 16.09
N TYR A 57 -13.46 -7.64 15.94
CA TYR A 57 -13.42 -9.09 15.75
C TYR A 57 -13.96 -9.80 17.00
N ARG A 58 -14.84 -10.78 16.80
CA ARG A 58 -15.52 -11.52 17.90
C ARG A 58 -15.35 -13.04 17.81
N GLU A 59 -14.74 -13.52 16.75
CA GLU A 59 -14.50 -14.94 16.55
C GLU A 59 -13.18 -15.39 17.20
N ASP A 60 -12.73 -16.60 16.88
CA ASP A 60 -11.49 -17.16 17.38
C ASP A 60 -10.27 -16.34 16.90
N THR A 61 -9.44 -15.89 17.83
CA THR A 61 -8.21 -15.14 17.51
C THR A 61 -7.27 -15.95 16.62
N ALA A 62 -7.34 -17.29 16.66
CA ALA A 62 -6.59 -18.15 15.75
C ALA A 62 -7.00 -17.98 14.27
N SER A 63 -8.25 -17.63 13.97
CA SER A 63 -8.74 -17.39 12.60
C SER A 63 -8.60 -15.95 12.14
N MET A 64 -8.38 -14.99 13.04
CA MET A 64 -8.33 -13.56 12.74
C MET A 64 -7.44 -13.21 11.55
N ARG A 65 -6.21 -13.75 11.50
CA ARG A 65 -5.27 -13.51 10.39
C ARG A 65 -5.80 -14.02 9.05
N SER A 66 -6.45 -15.19 9.05
CA SER A 66 -7.02 -15.77 7.83
C SER A 66 -8.22 -14.97 7.33
N THR A 67 -9.06 -14.47 8.25
CA THR A 67 -10.20 -13.61 7.93
C THR A 67 -9.72 -12.27 7.38
N TYR A 68 -8.75 -11.64 8.04
CA TYR A 68 -8.09 -10.42 7.55
C TYR A 68 -7.60 -10.58 6.11
N ASN A 69 -6.75 -11.58 5.86
CA ASN A 69 -6.18 -11.81 4.54
C ASN A 69 -7.26 -12.03 3.49
N ARG A 70 -8.31 -12.79 3.83
CA ARG A 70 -9.40 -13.11 2.90
C ARG A 70 -10.24 -11.89 2.56
N GLU A 71 -10.57 -11.04 3.53
CA GLU A 71 -11.37 -9.85 3.27
C GLU A 71 -10.57 -8.76 2.55
N VAL A 72 -9.32 -8.52 2.94
CA VAL A 72 -8.44 -7.57 2.23
C VAL A 72 -8.25 -8.02 0.78
N SER A 73 -7.99 -9.31 0.56
CA SER A 73 -7.90 -9.91 -0.77
C SER A 73 -9.17 -9.64 -1.60
N GLN A 74 -10.35 -9.86 -1.02
CA GLN A 74 -11.61 -9.62 -1.71
C GLN A 74 -11.77 -8.14 -2.11
N ILE A 75 -11.38 -7.23 -1.23
CA ILE A 75 -11.43 -5.79 -1.51
C ILE A 75 -10.47 -5.40 -2.63
N GLU A 76 -9.26 -5.95 -2.66
CA GLU A 76 -8.34 -5.70 -3.77
C GLU A 76 -8.98 -6.10 -5.10
N PHE A 77 -9.61 -7.27 -5.20
CA PHE A 77 -10.35 -7.68 -6.39
C PHE A 77 -11.54 -6.77 -6.73
N ASN A 78 -12.26 -6.26 -5.72
CA ASN A 78 -13.36 -5.33 -5.95
C ASN A 78 -12.87 -4.00 -6.49
N LEU A 79 -11.79 -3.43 -5.94
CA LEU A 79 -11.16 -2.21 -6.43
C LEU A 79 -10.60 -2.42 -7.85
N MET A 80 -9.94 -3.55 -8.11
CA MET A 80 -9.40 -3.86 -9.44
C MET A 80 -10.48 -3.83 -10.53
N ARG A 81 -11.70 -4.31 -10.22
CA ARG A 81 -12.83 -4.31 -11.16
C ARG A 81 -13.56 -2.98 -11.28
N SER A 82 -13.65 -2.23 -10.19
CA SER A 82 -14.51 -1.03 -10.12
C SER A 82 -13.78 0.27 -10.44
N GLU A 83 -12.45 0.28 -10.34
CA GLU A 83 -11.65 1.48 -10.53
C GLU A 83 -11.12 1.64 -11.96
N ALA A 84 -11.46 2.76 -12.59
CA ALA A 84 -11.03 3.08 -13.96
C ALA A 84 -9.51 3.25 -14.10
N TRP A 85 -8.78 3.48 -13.01
CA TRP A 85 -7.33 3.66 -13.04
C TRP A 85 -6.55 2.34 -13.02
N THR A 86 -7.20 1.21 -12.68
CA THR A 86 -6.54 -0.07 -12.44
C THR A 86 -5.74 -0.56 -13.64
N GLU A 87 -6.35 -0.68 -14.81
CA GLU A 87 -5.69 -1.22 -16.01
C GLU A 87 -4.42 -0.44 -16.36
N ARG A 88 -4.50 0.89 -16.24
CA ARG A 88 -3.36 1.78 -16.49
C ARG A 88 -2.24 1.60 -15.47
N VAL A 89 -2.57 1.40 -14.20
CA VAL A 89 -1.55 1.19 -13.15
C VAL A 89 -0.87 -0.17 -13.34
N ILE A 90 -1.62 -1.24 -13.63
CA ILE A 90 -1.06 -2.56 -13.89
C ILE A 90 -0.10 -2.52 -15.08
N ALA A 91 -0.52 -1.95 -16.22
CA ALA A 91 0.33 -1.83 -17.39
C ALA A 91 1.63 -1.09 -17.07
N LYS A 92 1.55 0.02 -16.33
CA LYS A 92 2.74 0.75 -15.89
C LYS A 92 3.64 -0.08 -14.98
N LEU A 93 3.07 -0.81 -14.02
CA LEU A 93 3.85 -1.64 -13.09
C LEU A 93 4.59 -2.79 -13.79
N GLN A 94 4.09 -3.25 -14.94
CA GLN A 94 4.75 -4.26 -15.77
C GLN A 94 5.91 -3.70 -16.62
N GLU A 95 5.96 -2.39 -16.85
CA GLU A 95 6.94 -1.73 -17.71
C GLU A 95 8.10 -1.07 -16.93
N VAL A 96 7.89 -0.77 -15.65
CA VAL A 96 8.87 -0.04 -14.84
C VAL A 96 9.95 -0.95 -14.28
N GLU A 97 11.20 -0.49 -14.37
CA GLU A 97 12.33 -1.12 -13.68
C GLU A 97 12.29 -0.78 -12.18
N ALA A 98 12.64 -1.77 -11.34
CA ALA A 98 12.75 -1.59 -9.91
C ALA A 98 14.03 -0.81 -9.54
N PHE A 99 13.91 0.09 -8.57
CA PHE A 99 15.06 0.74 -7.95
C PHE A 99 15.36 0.11 -6.59
N ALA A 100 16.64 -0.06 -6.26
CA ALA A 100 17.05 -0.42 -4.91
C ALA A 100 17.04 0.82 -4.00
N MET A 101 16.73 0.63 -2.73
CA MET A 101 16.88 1.63 -1.68
C MET A 101 17.66 1.07 -0.49
N PRO A 102 18.96 0.75 -0.65
CA PRO A 102 19.73 0.13 0.44
C PRO A 102 19.89 1.07 1.65
N PRO A 103 19.83 0.53 2.88
CA PRO A 103 19.72 -0.90 3.22
C PRO A 103 18.26 -1.38 3.42
N LEU A 104 17.26 -0.63 2.95
CA LEU A 104 15.85 -0.91 3.25
C LEU A 104 15.26 -2.01 2.36
N ILE A 105 15.57 -1.97 1.07
CA ILE A 105 15.03 -2.91 0.10
C ILE A 105 15.94 -2.96 -1.13
N GLU A 106 16.14 -4.16 -1.67
CA GLU A 106 16.87 -4.39 -2.90
C GLU A 106 15.92 -4.41 -4.11
N ALA A 107 16.46 -4.17 -5.31
CA ALA A 107 15.64 -4.05 -6.52
C ALA A 107 14.95 -5.39 -6.90
N ASP A 108 15.62 -6.51 -6.66
CA ASP A 108 15.12 -7.86 -6.91
C ASP A 108 13.95 -8.21 -5.98
N GLU A 109 13.96 -7.74 -4.73
CA GLU A 109 12.85 -7.90 -3.79
C GLU A 109 11.58 -7.18 -4.30
N ILE A 110 11.73 -5.95 -4.81
CA ILE A 110 10.63 -5.16 -5.36
C ILE A 110 10.08 -5.82 -6.63
N GLU A 111 10.96 -6.22 -7.54
CA GLU A 111 10.56 -6.85 -8.80
C GLU A 111 9.83 -8.18 -8.54
N ALA A 112 10.39 -9.02 -7.68
CA ALA A 112 9.77 -10.30 -7.32
C ALA A 112 8.40 -10.11 -6.68
N TYR A 113 8.27 -9.17 -5.74
CA TYR A 113 6.99 -8.89 -5.09
C TYR A 113 5.96 -8.30 -6.07
N SER A 114 6.35 -7.31 -6.88
CA SER A 114 5.48 -6.67 -7.87
C SER A 114 4.93 -7.70 -8.86
N ASN A 115 5.81 -8.52 -9.44
CA ASN A 115 5.43 -9.56 -10.40
C ASN A 115 4.47 -10.59 -9.79
N ALA A 116 4.81 -11.11 -8.60
CA ALA A 116 3.96 -12.07 -7.90
C ALA A 116 2.58 -11.47 -7.56
N LYS A 117 2.53 -10.20 -7.13
CA LYS A 117 1.27 -9.52 -6.79
C LYS A 117 0.41 -9.28 -8.01
N ILE A 118 0.99 -8.82 -9.13
CA ILE A 118 0.28 -8.61 -10.39
C ILE A 118 -0.26 -9.93 -10.93
N GLU A 119 0.56 -10.98 -10.97
CA GLU A 119 0.12 -12.31 -11.40
C GLU A 119 -1.05 -12.81 -10.55
N TRP A 120 -0.95 -12.62 -9.23
CA TRP A 120 -2.00 -13.02 -8.30
C TRP A 120 -3.31 -12.27 -8.54
N LEU A 121 -3.26 -10.94 -8.74
CA LEU A 121 -4.43 -10.09 -8.99
C LEU A 121 -5.08 -10.33 -10.35
N LEU A 122 -4.29 -10.72 -11.36
CA LEU A 122 -4.81 -11.00 -12.71
C LEU A 122 -5.43 -12.40 -12.84
N ASN A 123 -5.17 -13.29 -11.88
CA ASN A 123 -5.78 -14.62 -11.85
C ASN A 123 -7.07 -14.60 -11.03
N ALA A 124 -8.21 -14.58 -11.72
CA ALA A 124 -9.55 -14.60 -11.11
C ALA A 124 -9.81 -15.81 -10.18
N SER A 125 -9.06 -16.91 -10.33
CA SER A 125 -9.19 -18.08 -9.44
C SER A 125 -8.67 -17.82 -8.02
N ASN A 126 -7.92 -16.72 -7.82
CA ASN A 126 -7.44 -16.30 -6.52
C ASN A 126 -8.46 -15.45 -5.75
N GLU A 127 -9.54 -14.99 -6.39
CA GLU A 127 -10.57 -14.20 -5.74
C GLU A 127 -11.28 -15.05 -4.67
N PRO A 128 -11.39 -14.57 -3.41
CA PRO A 128 -12.05 -15.32 -2.35
C PRO A 128 -13.53 -15.62 -2.61
N GLY A 129 -14.22 -14.77 -3.38
CA GLY A 129 -15.64 -14.92 -3.69
C GLY A 129 -16.56 -14.67 -2.50
N ILE A 130 -16.17 -13.77 -1.59
CA ILE A 130 -16.93 -13.45 -0.37
C ILE A 130 -17.49 -12.03 -0.40
N THR A 131 -18.41 -11.72 0.50
CA THR A 131 -18.78 -10.34 0.84
C THR A 131 -18.00 -9.93 2.09
N PRO A 132 -17.17 -8.88 2.04
CA PRO A 132 -16.45 -8.38 3.22
C PRO A 132 -17.41 -7.94 4.33
N ILE A 133 -17.07 -8.27 5.58
CA ILE A 133 -17.84 -7.88 6.77
C ILE A 133 -17.14 -6.76 7.53
N TYR A 134 -15.81 -6.82 7.63
CA TYR A 134 -14.99 -5.87 8.38
C TYR A 134 -14.41 -4.78 7.48
N PHE A 135 -13.96 -5.16 6.28
CA PHE A 135 -13.37 -4.25 5.30
C PHE A 135 -14.39 -3.91 4.21
N GLU A 136 -15.46 -3.20 4.56
CA GLU A 136 -16.46 -2.77 3.57
C GLU A 136 -15.87 -1.82 2.52
N GLU A 137 -16.33 -1.90 1.27
CA GLU A 137 -15.80 -1.09 0.17
C GLU A 137 -15.86 0.41 0.44
N GLU A 138 -16.96 0.91 1.01
CA GLU A 138 -17.09 2.33 1.35
C GLU A 138 -16.05 2.79 2.37
N LYS A 139 -15.77 1.96 3.39
CA LYS A 139 -14.73 2.24 4.39
C LYS A 139 -13.36 2.32 3.74
N VAL A 140 -13.06 1.40 2.83
CA VAL A 140 -11.76 1.36 2.14
C VAL A 140 -11.62 2.53 1.15
N ARG A 141 -12.68 2.90 0.43
CA ARG A 141 -12.68 4.09 -0.45
C ARG A 141 -12.48 5.37 0.34
N THR A 142 -13.13 5.47 1.49
CA THR A 142 -12.99 6.59 2.43
C THR A 142 -11.55 6.67 2.94
N PHE A 143 -10.96 5.53 3.32
CA PHE A 143 -9.55 5.43 3.69
C PHE A 143 -8.61 5.90 2.56
N ILE A 144 -8.82 5.44 1.32
CA ILE A 144 -8.01 5.84 0.16
C ILE A 144 -8.07 7.35 -0.05
N SER A 145 -9.27 7.93 -0.01
CA SER A 145 -9.46 9.38 -0.20
C SER A 145 -8.75 10.18 0.88
N TYR A 146 -9.02 9.90 2.16
CA TYR A 146 -8.42 10.65 3.26
C TYR A 146 -6.90 10.49 3.33
N THR A 147 -6.41 9.27 3.17
CA THR A 147 -4.97 8.97 3.26
C THR A 147 -4.21 9.61 2.11
N SER A 148 -4.74 9.56 0.89
CA SER A 148 -4.10 10.21 -0.27
C SER A 148 -4.09 11.73 -0.14
N GLU A 149 -5.19 12.35 0.32
CA GLU A 149 -5.24 13.79 0.57
C GLU A 149 -4.27 14.23 1.66
N GLU A 150 -4.18 13.47 2.76
CA GLU A 150 -3.25 13.73 3.85
C GLU A 150 -1.80 13.60 3.37
N LEU A 151 -1.48 12.54 2.65
CA LEU A 151 -0.15 12.32 2.12
C LEU A 151 0.26 13.41 1.11
N HIS A 152 -0.66 13.89 0.27
CA HIS A 152 -0.41 15.02 -0.61
C HIS A 152 -0.09 16.31 0.16
N ARG A 153 -0.72 16.55 1.32
CA ARG A 153 -0.36 17.68 2.20
C ARG A 153 1.03 17.49 2.80
N LEU A 154 1.32 16.29 3.31
CA LEU A 154 2.62 15.95 3.88
C LEU A 154 3.76 16.10 2.88
N PHE A 155 3.59 15.63 1.63
CA PHE A 155 4.61 15.84 0.59
C PHE A 155 4.90 17.33 0.36
N LYS A 156 3.88 18.19 0.35
CA LYS A 156 4.08 19.64 0.24
C LYS A 156 4.83 20.20 1.45
N GLU A 157 4.47 19.78 2.66
CA GLU A 157 5.15 20.20 3.89
C GLU A 157 6.61 19.76 3.93
N TRP A 158 6.93 18.61 3.36
CA TRP A 158 8.30 18.09 3.24
C TRP A 158 9.07 18.68 2.04
N GLY A 159 8.48 19.57 1.26
CA GLY A 159 9.12 20.18 0.08
C GLY A 159 9.26 19.23 -1.12
N ILE A 160 8.42 18.19 -1.19
CA ILE A 160 8.38 17.20 -2.26
C ILE A 160 7.25 17.57 -3.23
N THR A 161 7.59 17.79 -4.50
CA THR A 161 6.61 18.04 -5.56
C THR A 161 5.99 16.73 -6.02
N VAL A 162 4.69 16.55 -5.81
CA VAL A 162 3.90 15.41 -6.32
C VAL A 162 3.96 15.42 -7.85
N ILE A 163 4.32 14.28 -8.45
CA ILE A 163 4.55 14.11 -9.90
C ILE A 163 3.32 13.48 -10.56
#